data_AF-A0A6G9ELN1-F1
#
_entry.id   AF-A0A6G9ELN1-F1
#
_cell.length_a   1.000
_cell.length_b   1.000
_cell.length_c   1.000
_cell.angle_alpha   90.00
_cell.angle_beta   90.00
_cell.angle_gamma   90.00
#
_symmetry.space_group_name_H-M   'P 1'
#
loop_
_entity.id
_entity.type
_entity.pdbx_description
1 polymer ?
#
loop_
_entity_poly.entity_id
_entity_poly.type
_entity_poly.pdbx_seq_one_letter_code
_entity_poly.pdbx_strand_id
1 'polypeptide(L)'
;MYLHITLLLPAFWSAVAAREYDFCSCQYDSNTQIYFAITDLIAEDCAQPYIYGQANNELWIPAPNGYGPRFSGRYLKLPNGKIDGTTFYNLCKSYGAGDSTCFDCGGFQWNPDRTVMCIG
;
A
#
# COMPACT_ATOMS: atom_id res chain seq x y z
N MET A 1 -11.05 52.58 27.17
CA MET A 1 -11.17 51.21 27.70
C MET A 1 -10.96 50.28 26.51
N TYR A 2 -9.76 49.72 26.35
CA TYR A 2 -9.41 48.87 25.20
C TYR A 2 -9.63 47.40 25.59
N LEU A 3 -10.55 46.74 24.90
CA LEU A 3 -10.89 45.34 25.13
C LEU A 3 -9.98 44.48 24.22
N HIS A 4 -9.00 43.79 24.81
CA HIS A 4 -8.19 42.80 24.10
C HIS A 4 -8.96 41.48 24.03
N ILE A 5 -9.40 41.10 22.83
CA ILE A 5 -10.00 39.79 22.56
C ILE A 5 -8.87 38.86 22.14
N THR A 6 -8.45 37.98 23.03
CA THR A 6 -7.48 36.92 22.74
C THR A 6 -8.19 35.80 21.98
N LEU A 7 -7.94 35.72 20.67
CA LEU A 7 -8.52 34.68 19.81
C LEU A 7 -7.79 33.35 20.08
N LEU A 8 -8.41 32.46 20.84
CA LEU A 8 -7.96 31.06 20.96
C LEU A 8 -8.48 30.29 19.74
N LEU A 9 -7.60 30.08 18.75
CA LEU A 9 -7.88 29.20 17.62
C LEU A 9 -7.84 27.75 18.10
N PRO A 10 -8.94 26.98 18.02
CA PRO A 10 -8.88 25.55 18.28
C PRO A 10 -8.07 24.89 17.17
N ALA A 11 -6.96 24.26 17.55
CA ALA A 11 -6.21 23.38 16.66
C ALA A 11 -7.09 22.16 16.35
N PHE A 12 -7.80 22.21 15.22
CA PHE A 12 -8.45 21.04 14.65
C PHE A 12 -7.38 20.08 14.16
N TRP A 13 -6.92 19.21 15.05
CA TRP A 13 -6.14 18.04 14.68
C TRP A 13 -7.06 17.09 13.94
N SER A 14 -7.10 17.20 12.61
CA SER A 14 -7.70 16.19 11.76
C SER A 14 -6.86 14.91 11.89
N ALA A 15 -7.30 13.99 12.77
CA ALA A 15 -6.84 12.62 12.73
C ALA A 15 -7.33 12.02 11.40
N VAL A 16 -6.48 12.03 10.38
CA VAL A 16 -6.73 11.25 9.17
C VAL A 16 -6.67 9.80 9.62
N ALA A 17 -7.82 9.15 9.77
CA ALA A 17 -7.87 7.72 10.03
C ALA A 17 -7.12 7.04 8.88
N ALA A 18 -6.03 6.35 9.20
CA ALA A 18 -5.28 5.62 8.21
C ALA A 18 -6.16 4.48 7.67
N ARG A 19 -6.29 4.42 6.34
CA ARG A 19 -7.03 3.34 5.70
C ARG A 19 -6.18 2.08 5.68
N GLU A 20 -6.78 0.98 6.12
CA GLU A 20 -6.15 -0.34 6.14
C GLU A 20 -6.46 -1.13 4.84
N TYR A 21 -5.49 -1.91 4.37
CA TYR A 21 -5.55 -2.68 3.12
C TYR A 21 -4.98 -4.09 3.26
N ASP A 22 -5.41 -5.03 2.42
CA ASP A 22 -4.84 -6.38 2.41
C ASP A 22 -3.43 -6.42 1.80
N PHE A 23 -3.22 -5.65 0.73
CA PHE A 23 -1.99 -5.67 -0.06
C PHE A 23 -1.51 -4.26 -0.41
N CYS A 24 -0.20 -4.03 -0.36
CA CYS A 24 0.43 -2.78 -0.77
C CYS A 24 1.76 -3.01 -1.52
N SER A 25 2.16 -2.04 -2.33
CA SER A 25 3.42 -2.07 -3.07
C SER A 25 3.94 -0.66 -3.35
N CYS A 26 5.25 -0.50 -3.55
CA CYS A 26 5.85 0.81 -3.83
C CYS A 26 5.83 1.11 -5.32
N GLN A 27 5.70 2.39 -5.70
CA GLN A 27 5.71 2.87 -7.08
C GLN A 27 6.90 3.79 -7.35
N TYR A 28 7.34 3.86 -8.61
CA TYR A 28 8.39 4.83 -9.00
C TYR A 28 7.95 6.26 -8.74
N ASP A 29 6.70 6.56 -9.09
CA ASP A 29 5.99 7.82 -8.87
C ASP A 29 4.48 7.55 -8.76
N SER A 30 3.71 8.57 -8.39
CA SER A 30 2.25 8.48 -8.29
C SER A 30 1.63 8.00 -9.59
N ASN A 31 0.75 6.99 -9.48
CA ASN A 31 0.02 6.45 -10.62
C ASN A 31 0.92 5.83 -11.73
N THR A 32 2.07 5.28 -11.35
CA THR A 32 2.99 4.60 -12.27
C THR A 32 3.15 3.11 -11.93
N GLN A 33 3.96 2.39 -12.70
CA GLN A 33 4.26 0.99 -12.43
C GLN A 33 4.90 0.75 -11.05
N ILE A 34 4.78 -0.49 -10.58
CA ILE A 34 5.41 -0.93 -9.34
C ILE A 34 6.93 -0.82 -9.44
N TYR A 35 7.55 -0.32 -8.37
CA TYR A 35 8.99 -0.31 -8.19
C TYR A 35 9.42 -1.58 -7.47
N PHE A 36 9.72 -2.60 -8.27
CA PHE A 36 10.04 -3.95 -7.82
C PHE A 36 11.22 -3.96 -6.84
N ALA A 37 12.30 -3.23 -7.13
CA ALA A 37 13.48 -3.23 -6.28
C ALA A 37 13.19 -2.71 -4.85
N ILE A 38 12.44 -1.62 -4.71
CA ILE A 38 12.11 -1.07 -3.39
C ILE A 38 11.13 -1.98 -2.63
N THR A 39 10.15 -2.53 -3.35
CA THR A 39 9.20 -3.46 -2.75
C THR A 39 9.91 -4.70 -2.21
N ASP A 40 10.89 -5.23 -2.95
CA ASP A 40 11.68 -6.37 -2.52
C ASP A 40 12.57 -6.03 -1.33
N LEU A 41 13.23 -4.86 -1.34
CA LEU A 41 14.06 -4.40 -0.22
C LEU A 41 13.25 -4.34 1.09
N ILE A 42 12.01 -3.86 1.04
CA ILE A 42 11.12 -3.85 2.21
C ILE A 42 10.74 -5.28 2.64
N ALA A 43 10.53 -6.20 1.71
CA ALA A 43 10.21 -7.60 2.02
C ALA A 43 11.40 -8.39 2.61
N GLU A 44 12.63 -7.99 2.27
CA GLU A 44 13.87 -8.60 2.74
C GLU A 44 14.41 -7.95 4.03
N ASP A 45 13.97 -6.73 4.35
CA ASP A 45 14.31 -6.07 5.61
C ASP A 45 13.64 -6.76 6.80
N CYS A 46 14.43 -7.47 7.61
CA CYS A 46 13.97 -8.17 8.80
C CYS A 46 13.40 -7.24 9.89
N ALA A 47 13.61 -5.93 9.80
CA ALA A 47 12.97 -4.96 10.68
C ALA A 47 11.51 -4.66 10.27
N GLN A 48 11.09 -5.02 9.05
CA GLN A 48 9.72 -4.85 8.59
C GLN A 48 8.92 -6.15 8.71
N PRO A 49 7.64 -6.08 9.09
CA PRO A 49 6.80 -7.26 9.28
C PRO A 49 6.19 -7.79 7.97
N TYR A 50 6.55 -7.24 6.82
CA TYR A 50 5.86 -7.50 5.55
C TYR A 50 6.39 -8.76 4.86
N ILE A 51 5.48 -9.51 4.24
CA ILE A 51 5.79 -10.67 3.41
C ILE A 51 5.11 -10.53 2.05
N TYR A 52 5.58 -11.28 1.05
CA TYR A 52 4.91 -11.29 -0.25
C TYR A 52 3.45 -11.80 -0.15
N GLY A 53 2.56 -11.10 -0.83
CA GLY A 53 1.15 -11.45 -0.96
C GLY A 53 0.86 -12.56 -1.97
N GLN A 54 1.86 -12.93 -2.76
CA GLN A 54 1.83 -13.97 -3.79
C GLN A 54 2.99 -14.96 -3.60
N ALA A 55 2.97 -16.11 -4.28
CA ALA A 55 4.05 -17.07 -4.21
C ALA A 55 5.27 -16.67 -5.08
N ASN A 56 6.33 -17.46 -5.01
CA ASN A 56 7.57 -17.20 -5.75
C ASN A 56 7.31 -17.19 -7.27
N ASN A 57 7.82 -16.15 -7.94
CA ASN A 57 7.66 -15.89 -9.37
C ASN A 57 6.21 -15.66 -9.82
N GLU A 58 5.29 -15.38 -8.91
CA GLU A 58 3.93 -14.94 -9.23
C GLU A 58 3.83 -13.42 -9.28
N LEU A 59 2.90 -12.92 -10.08
CA LEU A 59 2.60 -11.49 -10.16
C LEU A 59 1.10 -11.24 -10.02
N TRP A 60 0.75 -10.26 -9.20
CA TRP A 60 -0.57 -9.68 -9.23
C TRP A 60 -0.80 -8.98 -10.56
N ILE A 61 -1.99 -9.14 -11.12
CA ILE A 61 -2.44 -8.42 -12.32
C ILE A 61 -3.78 -7.74 -12.09
N PRO A 62 -4.04 -6.60 -12.76
CA PRO A 62 -5.36 -5.97 -12.72
C PRO A 62 -6.43 -6.91 -13.26
N ALA A 63 -7.53 -7.06 -12.51
CA ALA A 63 -8.66 -7.85 -12.96
C ALA A 63 -9.55 -7.04 -13.92
N PRO A 64 -10.20 -7.66 -14.92
CA PRO A 64 -11.07 -6.95 -15.88
C PRO A 64 -12.27 -6.24 -15.24
N ASN A 65 -12.71 -6.72 -14.07
CA ASN A 65 -13.82 -6.18 -13.29
C ASN A 65 -13.41 -5.02 -12.36
N GLY A 66 -12.13 -4.63 -12.35
CA GLY A 66 -11.61 -3.50 -11.58
C GLY A 66 -11.32 -3.78 -10.11
N TYR A 67 -11.51 -5.02 -9.62
CA TYR A 67 -11.07 -5.38 -8.27
C TYR A 67 -9.56 -5.62 -8.22
N GLY A 68 -8.94 -5.25 -7.10
CA GLY A 68 -7.55 -5.56 -6.80
C GLY A 68 -6.52 -4.53 -7.29
N PRO A 69 -5.33 -4.98 -7.71
CA PRO A 69 -4.21 -4.10 -8.03
C PRO A 69 -4.50 -3.26 -9.29
N ARG A 70 -4.10 -1.99 -9.26
CA ARG A 70 -4.14 -1.14 -10.46
C ARG A 70 -3.02 -1.45 -11.45
N PHE A 71 -1.89 -1.94 -10.95
CA PHE A 71 -0.68 -2.19 -11.73
C PHE A 71 -0.24 -3.63 -11.52
N SER A 72 0.27 -4.26 -12.57
CA SER A 72 0.87 -5.58 -12.40
C SER A 72 2.15 -5.49 -11.57
N GLY A 73 2.34 -6.41 -10.63
CA GLY A 73 3.54 -6.39 -9.81
C GLY A 73 3.56 -7.34 -8.64
N ARG A 74 4.59 -7.17 -7.81
CA ARG A 74 4.71 -7.83 -6.51
C ARG A 74 4.11 -6.93 -5.46
N TYR A 75 3.27 -7.52 -4.61
CA TYR A 75 2.64 -6.81 -3.50
C TYR A 75 3.00 -7.51 -2.20
N LEU A 76 3.04 -6.73 -1.14
CA LEU A 76 3.29 -7.18 0.21
C LEU A 76 2.00 -7.19 1.00
N LYS A 77 1.94 -8.06 2.00
CA LYS A 77 0.89 -8.15 3.00
C LYS A 77 1.50 -8.26 4.39
N LEU A 78 0.70 -8.04 5.41
CA LEU A 78 1.04 -8.54 6.75
C LEU A 78 0.68 -10.02 6.85
N PRO A 79 1.49 -10.84 7.54
CA PRO A 79 1.10 -12.22 7.86
C PRO A 79 -0.20 -12.29 8.65
N ASN A 80 -0.44 -11.30 9.51
CA ASN A 80 -1.61 -11.16 10.35
C ASN A 80 -2.14 -9.72 10.26
N GLY A 81 -3.40 -9.55 9.89
CA GLY A 81 -4.07 -8.24 9.84
C GLY A 81 -3.89 -7.52 8.50
N LYS A 82 -4.16 -6.21 8.51
CA LYS A 82 -4.14 -5.33 7.33
C LYS A 82 -3.04 -4.28 7.44
N ILE A 83 -2.54 -3.85 6.29
CA ILE A 83 -1.53 -2.81 6.16
C ILE A 83 -2.18 -1.44 6.34
N ASP A 84 -1.69 -0.65 7.28
CA ASP A 84 -1.92 0.79 7.32
C ASP A 84 -1.26 1.45 6.09
N GLY A 85 -2.07 1.95 5.16
CA GLY A 85 -1.59 2.49 3.89
C GLY A 85 -0.75 3.76 4.05
N THR A 86 -1.00 4.57 5.07
CA THR A 86 -0.21 5.79 5.34
C THR A 86 1.18 5.43 5.83
N THR A 87 1.27 4.44 6.71
CA THR A 87 2.53 3.92 7.24
C THR A 87 3.35 3.27 6.12
N PHE A 88 2.70 2.46 5.29
CA PHE A 88 3.36 1.82 4.14
C PHE A 88 3.81 2.84 3.09
N TYR A 89 3.00 3.86 2.80
CA TYR A 89 3.40 4.98 1.95
C TYR A 89 4.68 5.65 2.46
N ASN A 90 4.70 6.03 3.74
CA ASN A 90 5.87 6.67 4.35
C ASN A 90 7.10 5.76 4.33
N LEU A 91 6.92 4.45 4.49
CA LEU A 91 7.99 3.47 4.35
C LEU A 91 8.53 3.39 2.92
N CYS A 92 7.66 3.35 1.90
CA CYS A 92 8.10 3.44 0.50
C CYS A 92 8.93 4.71 0.26
N LYS A 93 8.48 5.86 0.79
CA LYS A 93 9.22 7.14 0.69
C LYS A 93 10.58 7.07 1.37
N SER A 94 10.71 6.46 2.56
CA SER A 94 11.98 6.37 3.28
C SER A 94 12.99 5.47 2.58
N TYR A 95 12.52 4.50 1.80
CA TYR A 95 13.34 3.66 0.92
C TYR A 95 13.61 4.28 -0.47
N GLY A 96 13.11 5.49 -0.74
CA GLY A 96 13.40 6.22 -1.98
C GLY A 96 12.41 6.02 -3.13
N ALA A 97 11.25 5.40 -2.88
CA ALA A 97 10.17 5.33 -3.86
C ALA A 97 9.41 6.67 -3.98
N GLY A 98 8.71 6.86 -5.10
CA GLY A 98 7.90 8.05 -5.35
C GLY A 98 6.55 8.02 -4.64
N ASP A 99 5.92 6.85 -4.59
CA ASP A 99 4.58 6.65 -4.03
C ASP A 99 4.37 5.18 -3.59
N SER A 100 3.17 4.84 -3.12
CA SER A 100 2.68 3.50 -2.85
C SER A 100 1.27 3.28 -3.38
N THR A 101 0.93 2.04 -3.69
CA THR A 101 -0.43 1.65 -4.07
C THR A 101 -0.89 0.46 -3.24
N CYS A 102 -2.15 0.48 -2.82
CA CYS A 102 -2.74 -0.56 -2.00
C CYS A 102 -4.11 -0.96 -2.51
N PHE A 103 -4.53 -2.18 -2.21
CA PHE A 103 -5.83 -2.71 -2.54
C PHE A 103 -6.32 -3.74 -1.52
N ASP A 104 -7.64 -3.92 -1.48
CA ASP A 104 -8.32 -5.01 -0.79
C ASP A 104 -8.73 -6.08 -1.80
N CYS A 105 -8.79 -7.33 -1.35
CA CYS A 105 -9.09 -8.44 -2.24
C CYS A 105 -9.89 -9.51 -1.49
N GLY A 106 -11.19 -9.59 -1.80
CA GLY A 106 -12.11 -10.52 -1.12
C GLY A 106 -11.89 -11.99 -1.48
N GLY A 107 -11.32 -12.26 -2.66
CA GLY A 107 -11.01 -13.61 -3.14
C GLY A 107 -9.91 -13.59 -4.20
N PHE A 108 -9.28 -14.75 -4.41
CA PHE A 108 -8.11 -14.90 -5.27
C PHE A 108 -8.33 -15.97 -6.33
N GLN A 109 -7.84 -15.71 -7.53
CA GLN A 109 -7.65 -16.72 -8.57
C GLN A 109 -6.18 -16.78 -8.97
N TRP A 110 -5.62 -17.99 -8.95
CA TRP A 110 -4.30 -18.29 -9.52
C TRP A 110 -4.46 -18.81 -10.94
N ASN A 111 -3.74 -18.20 -11.86
CA ASN A 111 -3.73 -18.58 -13.26
C ASN A 111 -2.54 -19.49 -13.59
N PRO A 112 -2.65 -20.35 -14.63
CA PRO A 112 -1.55 -21.23 -15.05
C PRO A 112 -0.26 -20.51 -15.48
N ASP A 113 -0.37 -19.24 -15.87
CA ASP A 113 0.75 -18.38 -16.28
C ASP A 113 1.46 -17.68 -15.11
N ARG A 114 1.18 -18.10 -13.87
CA ARG A 114 1.71 -17.53 -12.61
C ARG A 114 1.21 -16.11 -12.32
N THR A 115 0.11 -15.69 -12.93
CA THR A 115 -0.55 -14.46 -12.52
C THR A 115 -1.60 -14.74 -11.43
N VAL A 116 -1.78 -13.77 -10.55
CA VAL A 116 -2.80 -13.78 -9.50
C VAL A 116 -3.71 -12.58 -9.71
N MET A 117 -5.01 -12.77 -9.60
CA MET A 117 -5.96 -11.67 -9.71
C MET A 117 -7.04 -11.76 -8.63
N CYS A 118 -7.60 -10.60 -8.30
CA CYS A 118 -8.74 -10.54 -7.39
C CYS A 118 -10.01 -11.00 -8.09
N ILE A 119 -10.77 -11.83 -7.40
CA ILE A 119 -12.13 -12.23 -7.77
C ILE A 119 -13.08 -11.75 -6.66
N GLY A 120 -14.19 -11.15 -7.09
CA GLY A 120 -15.20 -10.60 -6.18
C GLY A 120 -16.04 -11.67 -5.51
#